data_AF-A0AAP8QAL9-F1
#
_entry.id   AF-A0AAP8QAL9-F1
#
_cell.length_a   1.000
_cell.length_b   1.000
_cell.length_c   1.000
_cell.angle_alpha   90.00
_cell.angle_beta   90.00
_cell.angle_gamma   90.00
#
_symmetry.space_group_name_H-M   'P 1'
#
loop_
_entity.id
_entity.type
_entity.pdbx_description
1 polymer ?
#
loop_
_entity_poly.entity_id
_entity_poly.type
_entity_poly.pdbx_seq_one_letter_code
_entity_poly.pdbx_strand_id
1 'polypeptide(L)'
;MRYLLLQKKSGLFFVQMPSSHMYQLLALLKRLQKEHNKLTVVTRPELPNMLSECSELELLTQELKIVDGLSYLNELESSFSCLNETEYPLRSLLTEIRALQAQLEGLAEDE
;
A
#
# COMPACT_ATOMS: atom_id res chain seq x y z
N MET A 1 13.12 3.97 -9.88
CA MET A 1 11.80 3.39 -9.56
C MET A 1 11.94 1.89 -9.30
N ARG A 2 11.07 1.35 -8.47
CA ARG A 2 10.89 -0.10 -8.20
C ARG A 2 9.42 -0.43 -8.35
N TYR A 3 9.11 -1.67 -8.68
CA TYR A 3 7.75 -2.15 -8.86
C TYR A 3 7.47 -3.31 -7.93
N LEU A 4 6.33 -3.26 -7.26
CA LEU A 4 5.84 -4.34 -6.39
C LEU A 4 4.64 -4.99 -7.05
N LEU A 5 4.74 -6.28 -7.40
CA LEU A 5 3.62 -7.07 -7.87
C LEU A 5 2.74 -7.48 -6.70
N LEU A 6 1.48 -7.06 -6.76
CA LEU A 6 0.45 -7.31 -5.76
C LEU A 6 -0.71 -8.11 -6.36
N GLN A 7 -1.38 -8.89 -5.50
CA GLN A 7 -2.59 -9.63 -5.85
C GLN A 7 -3.71 -9.31 -4.87
N LYS A 8 -4.85 -8.86 -5.40
CA LYS A 8 -6.17 -8.85 -4.73
C LYS A 8 -7.06 -9.94 -5.36
N LYS A 9 -8.24 -10.19 -4.78
CA LYS A 9 -9.28 -11.05 -5.36
C LYS A 9 -9.67 -10.62 -6.77
N SER A 10 -9.63 -9.31 -7.04
CA SER A 10 -9.94 -8.73 -8.36
C SER A 10 -8.85 -8.95 -9.41
N GLY A 11 -7.65 -9.43 -9.03
CA GLY A 11 -6.57 -9.70 -9.96
C GLY A 11 -5.20 -9.16 -9.51
N LEU A 12 -4.28 -9.16 -10.48
CA LEU A 12 -2.89 -8.72 -10.32
C LEU A 12 -2.73 -7.25 -10.73
N PHE A 13 -1.87 -6.54 -10.02
CA PHE A 13 -1.49 -5.17 -10.36
C PHE A 13 -0.10 -4.85 -9.79
N PHE A 14 0.53 -3.84 -10.34
CA PHE A 14 1.81 -3.33 -9.85
C PHE A 14 1.61 -2.03 -9.08
N VAL A 15 2.44 -1.81 -8.07
CA VAL A 15 2.63 -0.49 -7.45
C VAL A 15 4.03 -0.01 -7.79
N GLN A 16 4.13 1.17 -8.40
CA GLN A 16 5.40 1.83 -8.68
C GLN A 16 5.77 2.75 -7.51
N MET A 17 7.02 2.66 -7.06
CA MET A 17 7.55 3.51 -5.99
C MET A 17 8.95 4.03 -6.33
N PRO A 18 9.34 5.19 -5.77
CA PRO A 18 10.75 5.58 -5.69
C PRO A 18 11.58 4.47 -5.03
N SER A 19 12.78 4.22 -5.55
CA SER A 19 13.63 3.14 -5.04
C SER A 19 13.97 3.29 -3.56
N SER A 20 14.09 4.53 -3.09
CA SER A 20 14.32 4.89 -1.68
C SER A 20 13.15 4.55 -0.75
N HIS A 21 11.93 4.46 -1.28
CA HIS A 21 10.70 4.28 -0.48
C HIS A 21 10.07 2.88 -0.62
N MET A 22 10.52 2.06 -1.57
CA MET A 22 9.99 0.70 -1.78
C MET A 22 10.13 -0.19 -0.53
N TYR A 23 11.27 -0.10 0.18
CA TYR A 23 11.46 -0.85 1.43
C TYR A 23 10.44 -0.46 2.50
N GLN A 24 10.10 0.84 2.59
CA GLN A 24 9.11 1.34 3.54
C GLN A 24 7.70 0.84 3.20
N LEU A 25 7.33 0.81 1.91
CA LEU A 25 6.06 0.21 1.47
C LEU A 25 5.98 -1.28 1.85
N LEU A 26 7.03 -2.06 1.59
CA LEU A 26 7.08 -3.47 1.97
C LEU A 26 6.96 -3.68 3.48
N ALA A 27 7.64 -2.86 4.28
CA ALA A 27 7.56 -2.92 5.74
C ALA A 27 6.15 -2.57 6.24
N LEU A 28 5.53 -1.53 5.68
CA LEU A 28 4.17 -1.12 5.97
C LEU A 28 3.17 -2.24 5.65
N LEU A 29 3.23 -2.83 4.46
CA LEU A 29 2.33 -3.92 4.05
C LEU A 29 2.50 -5.17 4.91
N LYS A 30 3.73 -5.53 5.29
CA LYS A 30 3.99 -6.63 6.24
C LYS A 30 3.37 -6.35 7.61
N ARG A 31 3.49 -5.12 8.11
CA ARG A 31 2.88 -4.73 9.38
C ARG A 31 1.36 -4.76 9.30
N LEU A 32 0.78 -4.21 8.23
CA LEU A 32 -0.66 -4.25 7.98
C LEU A 32 -1.16 -5.70 8.00
N GLN A 33 -0.53 -6.62 7.28
CA GLN A 33 -0.89 -8.05 7.30
C GLN A 33 -0.84 -8.66 8.71
N LYS A 34 0.20 -8.34 9.49
CA LYS A 34 0.37 -8.86 10.86
C LYS A 34 -0.71 -8.36 11.81
N GLU A 35 -1.08 -7.08 11.70
CA GLU A 35 -2.04 -6.43 12.59
C GLU A 35 -3.50 -6.59 12.09
N HIS A 36 -3.71 -6.93 10.81
CA HIS A 36 -5.04 -7.10 10.19
C HIS A 36 -5.93 -8.09 10.95
N ASN A 37 -5.35 -9.20 11.43
CA ASN A 37 -6.09 -10.21 12.18
C ASN A 37 -6.52 -9.75 13.59
N LYS A 38 -5.95 -8.65 14.09
CA LYS A 38 -6.28 -8.08 15.39
C LYS A 38 -7.39 -7.04 15.35
N LEU A 39 -7.78 -6.59 14.15
CA LEU A 39 -8.90 -5.67 13.97
C LEU A 39 -10.22 -6.36 14.36
N THR A 40 -11.05 -5.67 15.13
CA THR A 40 -12.34 -6.20 15.63
C THR A 40 -13.53 -5.83 14.75
N VAL A 41 -13.32 -4.99 13.72
CA VAL A 41 -14.34 -4.64 12.73
C VAL A 41 -14.97 -5.86 12.05
N VAL A 42 -16.28 -5.78 11.82
CA VAL A 42 -17.07 -6.80 11.12
C VAL A 42 -16.60 -6.99 9.68
N THR A 43 -16.20 -5.90 9.02
CA THR A 43 -15.69 -5.92 7.64
C THR A 43 -14.30 -5.32 7.63
N ARG A 44 -13.29 -6.16 7.44
CA ARG A 44 -11.89 -5.74 7.34
C ARG A 44 -11.56 -5.32 5.90
N PRO A 45 -10.70 -4.32 5.70
CA PRO A 45 -10.21 -3.95 4.37
C PRO A 45 -9.51 -5.12 3.71
N GLU A 46 -9.64 -5.27 2.40
CA GLU A 46 -8.86 -6.27 1.68
C GLU A 46 -7.39 -5.82 1.58
N LEU A 47 -6.48 -6.62 2.13
CA LEU A 47 -5.04 -6.43 1.93
C LEU A 47 -4.54 -7.33 0.81
N PRO A 48 -3.67 -6.82 -0.08
CA PRO A 48 -3.10 -7.63 -1.14
C PRO A 48 -2.04 -8.61 -0.61
N ASN A 49 -1.82 -9.67 -1.36
CA ASN A 49 -0.62 -10.49 -1.25
C ASN A 49 0.53 -9.82 -1.99
N MET A 50 1.70 -9.75 -1.35
CA MET A 50 2.94 -9.33 -2.00
C MET A 50 3.58 -10.53 -2.69
N LEU A 51 3.77 -10.46 -4.01
CA LEU A 51 4.29 -11.59 -4.78
C LEU A 51 5.76 -11.42 -5.14
N SER A 52 6.16 -10.24 -5.60
CA SER A 52 7.54 -9.98 -6.01
C SER A 52 7.84 -8.48 -6.11
N GLU A 53 9.12 -8.13 -6.02
CA GLU A 53 9.64 -6.78 -6.27
C GLU A 53 10.63 -6.85 -7.43
N CYS A 54 10.55 -5.92 -8.39
CA CYS A 54 11.48 -5.83 -9.51
C CYS A 54 11.92 -4.38 -9.78
N SER A 55 13.10 -4.22 -10.40
CA SER A 55 13.63 -2.92 -10.86
C SER A 55 13.19 -2.56 -12.26
N GLU A 56 13.06 -3.54 -13.14
CA GLU A 56 12.74 -3.36 -14.54
C GLU A 56 11.47 -4.14 -14.84
N LEU A 57 10.47 -3.43 -15.38
CA LEU A 57 9.16 -3.97 -15.70
C LEU A 57 8.79 -3.54 -17.11
N GLU A 58 8.48 -4.53 -17.94
CA GLU A 58 7.86 -4.33 -19.25
C GLU A 58 6.51 -5.06 -19.26
N LEU A 59 5.43 -4.34 -19.54
CA LEU A 59 4.10 -4.91 -19.64
C LEU A 59 3.79 -5.28 -21.08
N LEU A 60 3.60 -6.58 -21.32
CA LEU A 60 3.19 -7.10 -22.64
C LEU A 60 1.66 -7.09 -22.84
N THR A 61 0.89 -6.86 -21.77
CA THR A 61 -0.57 -6.81 -21.79
C THR A 61 -1.08 -5.49 -21.21
N GLN A 62 -2.21 -5.02 -21.73
CA GLN A 62 -2.91 -3.82 -21.23
C GLN A 62 -3.85 -4.14 -20.04
N GLU A 63 -4.03 -5.43 -19.71
CA GLU A 63 -4.91 -5.85 -18.62
C GLU A 63 -4.31 -5.57 -17.23
N LEU A 64 -2.97 -5.57 -17.14
CA LEU A 64 -2.26 -5.26 -15.90
C LEU A 64 -2.04 -3.76 -15.78
N LYS A 65 -2.30 -3.24 -14.58
CA LYS A 65 -2.12 -1.81 -14.28
C LYS A 65 -0.87 -1.60 -13.44
N ILE A 66 -0.20 -0.49 -13.70
CA ILE A 66 0.80 0.09 -12.80
C ILE A 66 0.09 1.24 -12.07
N VAL A 67 -0.01 1.11 -10.76
CA VAL A 67 -0.59 2.11 -9.86
C VAL A 67 0.56 2.92 -9.28
N ASP A 68 0.43 4.24 -9.30
CA ASP A 68 1.36 5.13 -8.61
C ASP A 68 1.34 4.88 -7.09
N GLY A 69 2.50 5.00 -6.45
CA GLY A 69 2.69 4.69 -5.04
C GLY A 69 1.85 5.55 -4.09
N LEU A 70 1.78 6.85 -4.34
CA LEU A 70 0.97 7.77 -3.53
C LEU A 70 -0.52 7.47 -3.73
N SER A 71 -0.94 7.25 -4.98
CA SER A 71 -2.31 6.85 -5.31
C SER A 71 -2.73 5.55 -4.60
N TYR A 72 -1.84 4.55 -4.56
CA TYR A 72 -2.07 3.30 -3.84
C TYR A 72 -2.21 3.53 -2.32
N LEU A 73 -1.35 4.37 -1.73
CA LEU A 73 -1.44 4.69 -0.30
C LEU A 73 -2.70 5.48 0.04
N ASN A 74 -3.18 6.35 -0.85
CA ASN A 74 -4.46 7.07 -0.68
C ASN A 74 -5.65 6.11 -0.63
N GLU A 75 -5.71 5.14 -1.54
CA GLU A 75 -6.75 4.09 -1.52
C GLU A 75 -6.65 3.25 -0.23
N LEU A 76 -5.43 2.90 0.16
CA LEU A 76 -5.17 2.13 1.37
C LEU A 76 -5.61 2.89 2.62
N GLU A 77 -5.23 4.16 2.77
CA GLU A 77 -5.66 5.02 3.88
C GLU A 77 -7.17 5.07 3.96
N SER A 78 -7.85 5.37 2.84
CA SER A 78 -9.31 5.48 2.78
C SER A 78 -9.99 4.18 3.21
N SER A 79 -9.44 3.03 2.83
CA SER A 79 -9.98 1.73 3.23
C SER A 79 -9.91 1.48 4.73
N PHE A 80 -8.91 2.03 5.42
CA PHE A 80 -8.74 1.89 6.88
C PHE A 80 -9.46 3.01 7.65
N SER A 81 -9.51 4.25 7.13
CA SER A 81 -10.12 5.38 7.82
C SER A 81 -11.65 5.33 7.86
N CYS A 82 -12.27 4.61 6.91
CA CYS A 82 -13.71 4.31 6.92
C CYS A 82 -14.13 3.28 7.99
N LEU A 83 -13.18 2.65 8.69
CA LEU A 83 -13.50 1.71 9.77
C LEU A 83 -13.93 2.47 11.02
N ASN A 84 -15.13 2.20 11.53
CA ASN A 84 -15.63 2.78 12.77
C ASN A 84 -15.04 2.04 14.00
N GLU A 85 -13.72 2.13 14.17
CA GLU A 85 -12.97 1.47 15.23
C GLU A 85 -12.03 2.47 15.91
N THR A 86 -12.08 2.53 17.24
CA THR A 86 -11.23 3.43 18.05
C THR A 86 -10.00 2.72 18.61
N GLU A 87 -9.84 1.44 18.30
CA GLU A 87 -8.80 0.58 18.84
C GLU A 87 -7.39 1.04 18.43
N TYR A 88 -6.45 0.86 19.35
CA TYR A 88 -5.06 1.27 19.18
C TYR A 88 -4.39 0.74 17.89
N PRO A 89 -4.59 -0.54 17.46
CA PRO A 89 -3.99 -1.05 16.24
C PRO A 89 -4.37 -0.24 15.01
N LEU A 90 -5.65 0.13 14.84
CA LEU A 90 -6.09 0.91 13.67
C LEU A 90 -5.42 2.29 13.64
N ARG A 91 -5.37 2.98 14.79
CA ARG A 91 -4.74 4.31 14.90
C ARG A 91 -3.24 4.26 14.56
N SER A 92 -2.53 3.22 15.03
CA SER A 92 -1.12 3.00 14.69
C SER A 92 -0.95 2.80 13.18
N LEU A 93 -1.75 1.91 12.57
CA LEU A 93 -1.66 1.61 11.14
C LEU A 93 -1.94 2.84 10.28
N LEU A 94 -2.99 3.61 10.59
CA LEU A 94 -3.30 4.86 9.89
C LEU A 94 -2.18 5.89 10.01
N THR A 95 -1.55 5.99 11.18
CA THR A 95 -0.42 6.89 11.39
C THR A 95 0.76 6.54 10.48
N GLU A 96 1.05 5.25 10.33
CA GLU A 96 2.15 4.79 9.47
C GLU A 96 1.86 4.94 7.98
N ILE A 97 0.62 4.68 7.55
CA ILE A 97 0.19 4.94 6.16
C ILE A 97 0.39 6.43 5.83
N ARG A 98 -0.14 7.31 6.69
CA ARG A 98 -0.06 8.77 6.51
C ARG A 98 1.36 9.31 6.56
N ALA A 99 2.23 8.72 7.39
CA ALA A 99 3.64 9.09 7.43
C ALA A 99 4.34 8.80 6.09
N LEU A 100 4.06 7.66 5.45
CA LEU A 100 4.62 7.34 4.14
C LEU A 100 4.01 8.19 3.02
N GLN A 101 2.71 8.51 3.09
CA GLN A 101 2.07 9.44 2.17
C GLN A 101 2.77 10.81 2.19
N ALA A 102 2.93 11.40 3.37
CA ALA A 102 3.58 12.70 3.52
C ALA A 102 5.03 12.72 3.00
N GLN A 103 5.77 11.61 3.15
CA GLN A 103 7.12 11.48 2.58
C GLN A 103 7.11 11.50 1.05
N LEU A 104 6.14 10.84 0.41
CA LEU A 104 6.00 10.84 -1.04
C LEU A 104 5.46 12.18 -1.58
N GLU A 105 4.53 12.82 -0.87
CA GLU A 105 4.02 14.15 -1.22
C GLU A 105 5.15 15.17 -1.24
N GLY A 106 5.98 15.21 -0.18
CA GLY A 106 7.15 16.10 -0.13
C GLY A 106 8.16 15.82 -1.24
N LEU A 107 8.37 14.55 -1.61
CA LEU A 107 9.25 14.20 -2.73
C LEU A 107 8.73 14.74 -4.08
N ALA A 108 7.41 14.70 -4.29
CA ALA A 108 6.80 15.19 -5.52
C ALA A 108 6.79 16.74 -5.61
N GLU A 109 6.85 17.45 -4.48
CA GLU A 109 7.00 18.90 -4.43
C GLU A 109 8.43 19.38 -4.74
N ASP A 110 9.43 18.52 -4.48
CA ASP A 110 10.85 18.80 -4.72
C ASP A 110 11.30 18.51 -6.19
N GLU A 111 10.46 17.86 -7.00
CA GLU A 111 10.69 17.53 -8.44
C GLU A 111 10.04 18.56 -9.40
#